data_AF-A0A969F4L3-F1
#
_entry.id   AF-A0A969F4L3-F1
#
_cell.length_a   1.000
_cell.length_b   1.000
_cell.length_c   1.000
_cell.angle_alpha   90.00
_cell.angle_beta   90.00
_cell.angle_gamma   90.00
#
_symmetry.space_group_name_H-M   'P 1'
#
loop_
_entity.id
_entity.type
_entity.pdbx_description
1 polymer ?
#
loop_
_entity_poly.entity_id
_entity_poly.type
_entity_poly.pdbx_seq_one_letter_code
_entity_poly.pdbx_strand_id
1 'polypeptide(L)'
;MSFFKKLFKTDQPVIIVSGLPRSGTSMMMKMLEVGGIPPLTDQIRTADNDNPKGYYEFERVKQLDKGDTAWVADAQGKVVKVISQLLRYLPADQEYRVIFMRRNMDEILASQQKMLINRGGRPQPC
;
A
#
# COMPACT_ATOMS: atom_id res chain seq x y z
N MET A 1 17.97 -5.77 33.15
CA MET A 1 17.90 -6.32 31.77
C MET A 1 17.19 -5.39 30.75
N SER A 2 17.14 -4.07 30.96
CA SER A 2 16.39 -3.15 30.07
C SER A 2 17.26 -2.13 29.30
N PHE A 3 18.47 -1.82 29.78
CA PHE A 3 19.33 -0.79 29.17
C PHE A 3 19.94 -1.19 27.82
N PHE A 4 20.34 -2.44 27.64
CA PHE A 4 20.97 -2.90 26.39
C PHE A 4 20.00 -3.08 25.22
N LYS A 5 18.70 -3.30 25.49
CA LYS A 5 17.68 -3.46 24.43
C LYS A 5 17.41 -2.14 23.69
N LYS A 6 17.67 -1.01 24.34
CA LYS A 6 17.52 0.34 23.77
C LYS A 6 18.70 0.74 22.88
N LEU A 7 19.88 0.14 23.10
CA LEU A 7 21.10 0.42 22.34
C LEU A 7 21.14 -0.28 20.97
N PHE A 8 20.33 -1.33 20.79
CA PHE A 8 20.23 -2.12 19.56
C PHE A 8 18.80 -2.19 19.00
N LYS A 9 17.94 -1.21 19.31
CA LYS A 9 16.67 -1.07 18.60
C LYS A 9 16.99 -0.54 17.21
N THR A 10 17.31 -1.44 16.29
CA THR A 10 17.17 -1.15 14.86
C THR A 10 15.69 -0.93 14.64
N ASP A 11 15.23 0.32 14.65
CA ASP A 11 13.87 0.65 14.26
C ASP A 11 13.68 0.10 12.84
N GLN A 12 12.79 -0.89 12.71
CA GLN A 12 12.56 -1.50 11.43
C GLN A 12 11.85 -0.48 10.55
N PRO A 13 12.33 -0.22 9.32
CA PRO A 13 11.75 0.79 8.48
C PRO A 13 10.31 0.42 8.13
N VAL A 14 9.49 1.44 7.87
CA VAL A 14 8.16 1.24 7.31
C VAL A 14 8.33 0.85 5.85
N ILE A 15 7.78 -0.31 5.46
CA ILE A 15 7.87 -0.77 4.07
C ILE A 15 6.65 -0.21 3.33
N ILE A 16 6.90 0.50 2.23
CA ILE A 16 5.85 1.10 1.42
C ILE A 16 5.82 0.42 0.06
N VAL A 17 4.68 -0.15 -0.30
CA VAL A 17 4.41 -0.54 -1.69
C VAL A 17 3.65 0.61 -2.34
N SER A 18 4.23 1.17 -3.39
CA SER A 18 3.64 2.29 -4.13
C SER A 18 3.65 2.06 -5.63
N GLY A 19 2.92 2.89 -6.36
CA GLY A 19 2.75 2.79 -7.79
C GLY A 19 1.40 3.33 -8.22
N LEU A 20 1.22 3.49 -9.53
CA LEU A 20 -0.08 3.85 -10.10
C LEU A 20 -1.09 2.71 -9.85
N PRO A 21 -2.40 3.02 -9.73
CA PRO A 21 -3.44 1.98 -9.78
C PRO A 21 -3.21 1.03 -10.98
N ARG A 22 -3.46 -0.27 -10.79
CA ARG A 22 -3.28 -1.33 -11.81
C ARG A 22 -1.84 -1.69 -12.19
N SER A 23 -0.84 -1.12 -11.52
CA SER A 23 0.58 -1.50 -11.70
C SER A 23 1.01 -2.80 -11.02
N GLY A 24 0.11 -3.48 -10.29
CA GLY A 24 0.42 -4.73 -9.58
C GLY A 24 0.77 -4.57 -8.10
N THR A 25 0.49 -3.42 -7.48
CA THR A 25 0.74 -3.19 -6.05
C THR A 25 0.07 -4.22 -5.13
N SER A 26 -1.17 -4.64 -5.41
CA SER A 26 -1.83 -5.69 -4.61
C SER A 26 -1.14 -7.05 -4.69
N MET A 27 -0.54 -7.39 -5.85
CA MET A 27 0.22 -8.63 -5.98
C MET A 27 1.52 -8.56 -5.16
N MET A 28 2.21 -7.42 -5.20
CA MET A 28 3.39 -7.19 -4.37
C MET A 28 3.07 -7.28 -2.87
N MET A 29 1.97 -6.67 -2.42
CA MET A 29 1.50 -6.81 -1.03
C MET A 29 1.32 -8.29 -0.65
N LYS A 30 0.71 -9.11 -1.52
CA LYS A 30 0.54 -10.54 -1.27
C LYS A 30 1.86 -11.29 -1.17
N MET A 31 2.82 -10.98 -2.05
CA MET A 31 4.15 -11.60 -2.04
C MET A 31 4.89 -11.29 -0.74
N LEU A 32 4.80 -10.05 -0.25
CA LEU A 32 5.43 -9.63 1.01
C LEU A 32 4.78 -10.29 2.23
N GLU A 33 3.45 -10.38 2.26
CA GLU A 33 2.71 -11.09 3.32
C GLU A 33 3.14 -12.56 3.39
N VAL A 34 3.16 -13.27 2.26
CA VAL A 34 3.61 -14.67 2.20
C VAL A 34 5.10 -14.79 2.53
N GLY A 35 5.89 -13.76 2.19
CA GLY A 35 7.30 -13.62 2.56
C GLY A 35 7.55 -13.28 4.03
N GLY A 36 6.49 -13.21 4.86
CA GLY A 36 6.60 -12.99 6.31
C GLY A 36 6.61 -11.53 6.74
N ILE A 37 6.36 -10.58 5.84
CA ILE A 37 6.23 -9.16 6.19
C ILE A 37 4.74 -8.85 6.40
N PRO A 38 4.31 -8.57 7.64
CA PRO A 38 2.90 -8.37 7.94
C PRO A 38 2.36 -7.09 7.27
N PRO A 39 1.21 -7.15 6.58
CA PRO A 39 0.59 -5.98 6.01
C PRO A 39 -0.14 -5.16 7.09
N LEU A 40 -0.07 -3.83 6.99
CA LEU A 40 -0.92 -2.92 7.75
C LEU A 40 -2.17 -2.62 6.92
N THR A 41 -3.30 -3.16 7.37
CA THR A 41 -4.61 -3.04 6.74
C THR A 41 -5.68 -2.85 7.81
N ASP A 42 -6.76 -2.15 7.49
CA ASP A 42 -7.90 -2.02 8.42
C ASP A 42 -8.93 -3.16 8.30
N GLN A 43 -8.77 -4.04 7.30
CA GLN A 43 -9.69 -5.14 6.98
C GLN A 43 -11.16 -4.67 6.77
N ILE A 44 -11.39 -3.39 6.52
CA ILE A 44 -12.74 -2.83 6.33
C ILE A 44 -13.36 -3.37 5.04
N ARG A 45 -12.53 -3.56 4.01
CA ARG A 45 -12.96 -4.15 2.74
C ARG A 45 -12.82 -5.66 2.82
N THR A 46 -13.97 -6.33 2.87
CA THR A 46 -14.06 -7.78 2.79
C THR A 46 -13.80 -8.28 1.36
N ALA A 47 -13.47 -9.56 1.24
CA ALA A 47 -13.33 -10.23 -0.04
C ALA A 47 -14.63 -10.11 -0.87
N ASP A 48 -14.48 -9.94 -2.18
CA ASP A 48 -15.58 -9.94 -3.15
C ASP A 48 -15.27 -10.84 -4.35
N ASN A 49 -16.19 -10.94 -5.31
CA ASN A 49 -16.02 -11.78 -6.50
C ASN A 49 -14.83 -11.36 -7.39
N ASP A 50 -14.42 -10.09 -7.34
CA ASP A 50 -13.28 -9.56 -8.09
C ASP A 50 -11.95 -9.82 -7.37
N ASN A 51 -11.98 -9.88 -6.03
CA ASN A 51 -10.83 -10.11 -5.17
C ASN A 51 -11.20 -11.01 -3.97
N PRO A 52 -11.23 -12.34 -4.16
CA PRO A 52 -11.63 -13.29 -3.13
C PRO A 52 -10.66 -13.37 -1.94
N LYS A 53 -9.48 -12.74 -2.05
CA LYS A 53 -8.47 -12.71 -0.97
C LYS A 53 -8.54 -11.44 -0.11
N GLY A 54 -9.53 -10.57 -0.34
CA GLY A 54 -9.66 -9.32 0.38
C GLY A 54 -8.64 -8.28 -0.05
N TYR A 55 -8.73 -7.10 0.57
CA TYR A 55 -8.05 -5.90 0.11
C TYR A 55 -6.97 -5.46 1.09
N TYR A 56 -5.82 -5.02 0.56
CA TYR A 56 -4.70 -4.49 1.34
C TYR A 56 -4.83 -2.98 1.57
N GLU A 57 -6.05 -2.50 1.74
CA GLU A 57 -6.33 -1.09 1.92
C GLU A 57 -6.21 -0.73 3.40
N PHE A 58 -5.75 0.49 3.64
CA PHE A 58 -5.76 1.13 4.94
C PHE A 58 -6.32 2.53 4.74
N GLU A 59 -7.57 2.76 5.12
CA GLU A 59 -8.36 3.95 4.80
C GLU A 59 -7.70 5.23 5.32
N ARG A 60 -6.96 5.16 6.44
CA ARG A 60 -6.17 6.29 6.97
C ARG A 60 -5.09 6.80 6.01
N VAL A 61 -4.59 5.94 5.10
CA VAL A 61 -3.67 6.37 4.04
C VAL A 61 -4.32 7.46 3.18
N LYS A 62 -5.63 7.39 2.92
CA LYS A 62 -6.35 8.40 2.12
C LYS A 62 -6.51 9.75 2.82
N GLN A 63 -6.12 9.85 4.09
CA GLN A 63 -6.17 11.08 4.88
C GLN A 63 -4.76 11.66 5.11
N LEU A 64 -3.71 11.08 4.49
CA LEU A 64 -2.34 11.59 4.57
C LEU A 64 -2.23 13.04 4.08
N ASP A 65 -2.92 13.38 2.99
CA ASP A 65 -3.00 14.75 2.44
C ASP A 65 -3.70 15.74 3.39
N LYS A 66 -4.47 15.23 4.35
CA LYS A 66 -5.12 16.00 5.42
C LYS A 66 -4.33 15.99 6.73
N GLY A 67 -3.15 15.39 6.74
CA GLY A 67 -2.24 15.35 7.89
C GLY A 67 -2.42 14.15 8.83
N ASP A 68 -3.21 13.13 8.49
CA ASP A 68 -3.32 11.92 9.33
C ASP A 68 -2.08 11.01 9.16
N THR A 69 -1.04 11.27 9.95
CA THR A 69 0.23 10.52 9.93
C THR A 69 0.49 9.74 11.23
N ALA A 70 -0.39 9.84 12.22
CA ALA A 70 -0.15 9.27 13.56
C ALA A 70 0.03 7.73 13.55
N TRP A 71 -0.51 7.04 12.56
CA TRP A 71 -0.37 5.60 12.38
C TRP A 71 1.00 5.16 11.84
N VAL A 72 1.78 6.07 11.25
CA VAL A 72 3.01 5.72 10.54
C VAL A 72 4.07 5.18 11.50
N ALA A 73 4.15 5.74 12.71
CA ALA A 73 5.05 5.25 13.75
C ALA A 73 4.73 3.80 14.18
N ASP A 74 3.45 3.41 14.16
CA ASP A 74 2.99 2.05 14.50
C ASP A 74 3.14 1.05 13.33
N ALA A 75 3.62 1.52 12.18
CA ALA A 75 3.82 0.74 10.96
C ALA A 75 5.25 0.19 10.80
N GLN A 76 6.14 0.43 11.77
CA GLN A 76 7.50 -0.12 11.76
C GLN A 76 7.48 -1.66 11.61
N GLY A 77 8.29 -2.18 10.68
CA GLY A 77 8.35 -3.61 10.38
C GLY A 77 7.14 -4.18 9.61
N LYS A 78 6.17 -3.33 9.23
CA LYS A 78 5.00 -3.71 8.43
C LYS A 78 5.10 -3.16 7.02
N VAL A 79 4.30 -3.73 6.12
CA VAL A 79 4.10 -3.19 4.77
C VAL A 79 2.78 -2.44 4.64
N VAL A 80 2.81 -1.25 4.06
CA VAL A 80 1.62 -0.43 3.78
C VAL A 80 1.55 -0.14 2.29
N LYS A 81 0.35 -0.26 1.70
CA LYS A 81 0.10 0.18 0.34
C LYS A 81 -0.25 1.66 0.32
N VAL A 82 0.58 2.48 -0.33
CA VAL A 82 0.37 3.94 -0.47
C VAL A 82 0.38 4.31 -1.95
N ILE A 83 -0.69 4.93 -2.45
CA ILE A 83 -0.73 5.39 -3.84
C ILE A 83 0.34 6.46 -4.09
N SER A 84 0.90 6.50 -5.30
CA SER A 84 2.06 7.36 -5.62
C SER A 84 1.84 8.84 -5.28
N GLN A 85 0.61 9.35 -5.46
CA GLN A 85 0.26 10.74 -5.17
C GLN A 85 0.38 11.11 -3.68
N LEU A 86 0.23 10.14 -2.79
CA LEU A 86 0.21 10.38 -1.34
C LEU A 86 1.57 10.20 -0.67
N LEU A 87 2.57 9.67 -1.39
CA LEU A 87 3.92 9.48 -0.86
C LEU A 87 4.53 10.77 -0.31
N ARG A 88 4.24 11.91 -0.94
CA ARG A 88 4.78 13.23 -0.56
C ARG A 88 4.29 13.74 0.80
N TYR A 89 3.24 13.14 1.34
CA TYR A 89 2.65 13.50 2.63
C TYR A 89 3.11 12.58 3.76
N LEU A 90 3.95 11.57 3.47
CA LEU A 90 4.57 10.76 4.50
C LEU A 90 5.49 11.63 5.35
N PRO A 91 5.46 11.49 6.69
CA PRO A 91 6.27 12.32 7.57
C PRO A 91 7.76 12.00 7.40
N ALA A 92 8.61 13.04 7.42
CA ALA A 92 10.03 12.94 7.12
C ALA A 92 10.88 12.40 8.29
N ASP A 93 10.27 12.19 9.46
CA ASP A 93 10.89 11.73 10.70
C ASP A 93 10.92 10.19 10.84
N GLN A 94 10.56 9.46 9.78
CA GLN A 94 10.56 8.00 9.74
C GLN A 94 11.47 7.47 8.64
N GLU A 95 12.00 6.26 8.84
CA GLU A 95 12.73 5.54 7.81
C GLU A 95 11.79 4.69 6.96
N TYR A 96 11.91 4.82 5.63
CA TYR A 96 11.08 4.09 4.68
C TYR A 96 11.91 3.22 3.76
N ARG A 97 11.37 2.05 3.43
CA ARG A 97 11.80 1.26 2.26
C ARG A 97 10.67 1.23 1.25
N VAL A 98 10.86 1.92 0.13
CA VAL A 98 9.81 2.08 -0.88
C VAL A 98 10.04 1.10 -2.03
N ILE A 99 9.07 0.23 -2.27
CA ILE A 99 8.97 -0.62 -3.45
C ILE A 99 8.00 0.07 -4.42
N PHE A 100 8.55 0.72 -5.44
CA PHE A 100 7.75 1.45 -6.43
C PHE A 100 7.47 0.60 -7.67
N MET A 101 6.21 0.21 -7.86
CA MET A 101 5.74 -0.62 -8.95
C MET A 101 5.65 0.21 -10.24
N ARG A 102 6.27 -0.29 -11.31
CA ARG A 102 6.20 0.28 -12.65
C ARG A 102 5.62 -0.74 -13.61
N ARG A 103 4.80 -0.26 -14.54
CA ARG A 103 4.21 -1.04 -15.63
C ARG A 103 4.01 -0.12 -16.82
N ASN A 104 4.02 -0.66 -18.04
CA ASN A 104 3.71 0.08 -19.25
C ASN A 104 2.33 0.77 -19.11
N MET A 105 2.23 2.03 -19.56
CA MET A 105 1.00 2.83 -19.44
C MET A 105 -0.16 2.21 -20.22
N ASP A 106 0.09 1.67 -21.41
CA ASP A 106 -0.93 1.05 -22.25
C ASP A 106 -1.57 -0.15 -21.56
N GLU A 107 -0.76 -0.97 -20.88
CA GLU A 107 -1.24 -2.09 -20.08
C GLU A 107 -2.02 -1.65 -18.83
N ILE A 108 -1.59 -0.56 -18.19
CA ILE A 108 -2.30 0.04 -17.04
C ILE A 108 -3.70 0.49 -17.49
N LEU A 109 -3.79 1.24 -18.59
CA LEU A 109 -5.04 1.75 -19.14
C LEU A 109 -5.97 0.61 -19.56
N ALA A 110 -5.47 -0.39 -20.28
CA ALA A 110 -6.23 -1.57 -20.68
C ALA A 110 -6.77 -2.35 -19.45
N SER A 111 -5.95 -2.53 -18.42
CA SER A 111 -6.38 -3.18 -17.17
C SER A 111 -7.41 -2.36 -16.40
N GLN A 112 -7.29 -1.04 -16.41
CA GLN A 112 -8.22 -0.11 -15.77
C GLN A 112 -9.59 -0.14 -16.47
N GLN A 113 -9.62 -0.09 -17.81
CA GLN A 113 -10.84 -0.18 -18.60
C GLN A 113 -11.59 -1.49 -18.31
N LYS A 114 -10.90 -2.64 -18.35
CA LYS A 114 -11.50 -3.93 -18.03
C LYS A 114 -12.09 -3.97 -16.61
N MET A 115 -11.38 -3.40 -15.62
CA MET A 115 -11.88 -3.31 -14.24
C MET A 115 -13.13 -2.44 -14.14
N LEU A 116 -13.21 -1.32 -14.85
CA LEU A 116 -14.39 -0.45 -14.87
C LEU A 116 -15.59 -1.14 -15.50
N ILE A 117 -15.40 -1.85 -16.61
CA ILE A 117 -16.45 -2.62 -17.29
C ILE A 117 -17.04 -3.67 -16.34
N ASN A 118 -16.19 -4.42 -15.63
CA ASN A 118 -16.64 -5.43 -14.66
C ASN A 118 -17.49 -4.83 -13.52
N ARG A 119 -17.28 -3.55 -13.19
CA ARG A 119 -18.03 -2.83 -12.15
C ARG A 119 -19.27 -2.10 -12.68
N GLY A 120 -19.67 -2.35 -13.92
CA GLY A 120 -20.80 -1.67 -14.57
C GLY A 120 -20.51 -0.22 -15.00
N GLY A 121 -19.23 0.20 -14.99
CA GLY A 121 -18.80 1.49 -15.50
C GLY A 121 -18.80 1.54 -17.03
N ARG A 122 -19.13 2.71 -17.61
CA ARG A 122 -19.02 2.91 -19.06
C ARG A 122 -17.55 2.98 -19.49
N PRO A 123 -17.18 2.35 -20.61
CA PRO A 123 -15.85 2.52 -21.18
C PRO A 123 -15.65 3.99 -21.57
N GLN A 124 -14.55 4.58 -21.13
CA GLN A 124 -14.11 5.89 -21.61
C GLN A 124 -13.38 5.67 -22.95
N PRO A 125 -13.76 6.37 -24.03
CA PRO A 125 -13.02 6.32 -25.28
C PRO A 125 -11.59 6.82 -25.05
N CYS A 126 -10.64 6.18 -25.72
CA CYS A 126 -9.22 6.55 -25.71
C CYS A 126 -9.00 7.94 -26.32
#